data_AF-A0A7Y8C5M1-F1
#
_entry.id   AF-A0A7Y8C5M1-F1
#
_cell.length_a   1.000
_cell.length_b   1.000
_cell.length_c   1.000
_cell.angle_alpha   90.00
_cell.angle_beta   90.00
_cell.angle_gamma   90.00
#
_symmetry.space_group_name_H-M   'P 1'
#
loop_
_entity.id
_entity.type
_entity.pdbx_description
1 polymer ?
#
loop_
_entity_poly.entity_id
_entity_poly.type
_entity_poly.pdbx_seq_one_letter_code
_entity_poly.pdbx_strand_id
1 'polypeptide(L)'
;MATKKPPHPLRASEIERFERNLENWLKVGPTEAIYHRFQGILESQIVTLQLCGVITSQGAVKLHVCMGDARREKDAVAAGQKTEGLKLV
;
A
#
# COMPACT_ATOMS: atom_id res chain seq x y z
N MET A 1 26.70 17.89 -19.49
CA MET A 1 25.58 16.95 -19.73
C MET A 1 25.51 15.99 -18.55
N ALA A 2 24.53 16.14 -17.65
CA ALA A 2 24.39 15.23 -16.51
C ALA A 2 23.92 13.86 -17.03
N THR A 3 24.81 12.87 -16.97
CA THR A 3 24.48 11.48 -17.27
C THR A 3 23.47 11.00 -16.22
N LYS A 4 22.18 10.90 -16.62
CA LYS A 4 21.16 10.25 -15.79
C LYS A 4 21.55 8.77 -15.65
N LYS A 5 22.23 8.46 -14.54
CA LYS A 5 22.54 7.08 -14.15
C LYS A 5 21.23 6.29 -14.15
N PRO A 6 21.14 5.14 -14.86
CA PRO A 6 19.93 4.34 -14.86
C PRO A 6 19.56 4.00 -13.40
N PRO A 7 18.26 4.02 -13.05
CA PRO A 7 17.83 3.71 -11.69
C PRO A 7 18.44 2.38 -11.27
N HIS A 8 19.08 2.37 -10.09
CA HIS A 8 19.77 1.20 -9.58
C HIS A 8 18.80 0.01 -9.58
N PRO A 9 19.18 -1.20 -10.05
CA PRO A 9 18.27 -2.36 -10.15
C PRO A 9 17.49 -2.66 -8.87
N LEU A 10 18.11 -2.38 -7.71
CA LEU A 10 17.52 -2.52 -6.38
C LEU A 10 16.29 -1.63 -6.17
N ARG A 11 16.22 -0.43 -6.77
CA ARG A 11 15.08 0.48 -6.63
C ARG A 11 13.80 -0.11 -7.19
N ALA A 12 13.87 -0.74 -8.37
CA ALA A 12 12.70 -1.38 -8.99
C ALA A 12 12.21 -2.54 -8.12
N SER A 13 13.12 -3.41 -7.65
CA SER A 13 12.77 -4.56 -6.82
C SER A 13 12.15 -4.19 -5.47
N GLU A 14 12.57 -3.07 -4.87
CA GLU A 14 12.03 -2.61 -3.59
C GLU A 14 10.59 -2.09 -3.72
N ILE A 15 10.27 -1.45 -4.85
CA ILE A 15 8.93 -0.95 -5.15
C ILE A 15 7.98 -2.11 -5.49
N GLU A 16 8.42 -3.06 -6.32
CA GLU A 16 7.63 -4.28 -6.58
C GLU A 16 7.37 -5.10 -5.31
N ARG A 17 8.31 -5.07 -4.35
CA ARG A 17 8.10 -5.72 -3.04
C ARG A 17 7.04 -4.99 -2.23
N PHE A 18 7.04 -3.66 -2.25
CA PHE A 18 6.01 -2.85 -1.61
C PHE A 18 4.62 -3.12 -2.22
N GLU A 19 4.50 -3.14 -3.55
CA GLU A 19 3.24 -3.41 -4.26
C GLU A 19 2.67 -4.79 -3.90
N ARG A 20 3.51 -5.82 -3.88
CA ARG A 20 3.08 -7.16 -3.43
C ARG A 20 2.64 -7.19 -1.96
N ASN A 21 3.30 -6.44 -1.09
CA ASN A 21 2.87 -6.33 0.31
C ASN A 21 1.54 -5.59 0.43
N LEU A 22 1.32 -4.57 -0.39
CA LEU A 22 0.06 -3.84 -0.47
C LEU A 22 -1.08 -4.78 -0.89
N GLU A 23 -0.90 -5.56 -1.95
CA GLU A 23 -1.86 -6.57 -2.38
C GLU A 23 -2.19 -7.59 -1.28
N ASN A 24 -1.18 -8.02 -0.53
CA ASN A 24 -1.37 -8.96 0.56
C ASN A 24 -2.15 -8.35 1.74
N TRP A 25 -1.87 -7.10 2.09
CA TRP A 25 -2.62 -6.37 3.11
C TRP A 25 -4.11 -6.22 2.73
N LEU A 26 -4.40 -6.00 1.44
CA LEU A 26 -5.78 -5.90 0.96
C LEU A 26 -6.56 -7.21 1.09
N LYS A 27 -5.91 -8.36 1.22
CA LYS A 27 -6.57 -9.66 1.49
C LYS A 27 -6.96 -9.85 2.96
N VAL A 28 -6.37 -9.09 3.88
CA VAL A 28 -6.59 -9.24 5.34
C VAL A 28 -7.79 -8.43 5.80
N GLY A 29 -8.80 -9.02 6.43
CA GLY A 29 -9.99 -8.28 6.88
C GLY A 29 -9.67 -7.17 7.89
N PRO A 30 -10.30 -5.97 7.82
CA PRO A 30 -10.02 -4.86 8.74
C PRO A 30 -10.39 -5.15 10.20
N THR A 31 -11.19 -6.18 10.45
CA THR A 31 -11.52 -6.68 11.80
C THR A 31 -10.42 -7.54 12.41
N GLU A 32 -9.46 -8.00 11.61
CA GLU A 32 -8.36 -8.84 12.07
C GLU A 32 -7.24 -7.97 12.63
N ALA A 33 -6.71 -8.30 13.82
CA ALA A 33 -5.60 -7.54 14.42
C ALA A 33 -4.36 -7.46 13.50
N ILE A 34 -4.16 -8.48 12.65
CA ILE A 34 -3.06 -8.51 11.68
C ILE A 34 -3.19 -7.43 10.60
N TYR A 35 -4.38 -6.91 10.33
CA TYR A 35 -4.60 -5.82 9.39
C TYR A 35 -3.89 -4.53 9.83
N HIS A 36 -4.12 -4.11 11.08
CA HIS A 36 -3.51 -2.89 11.63
C HIS A 36 -2.01 -3.03 11.78
N ARG A 37 -1.53 -4.23 12.13
CA ARG A 37 -0.10 -4.52 12.16
C ARG A 37 0.52 -4.39 10.76
N PHE A 38 -0.11 -4.98 9.74
CA PHE A 38 0.39 -4.89 8.37
C PHE A 38 0.39 -3.46 7.85
N GLN A 39 -0.64 -2.68 8.19
CA GLN A 39 -0.72 -1.26 7.84
C GLN A 39 0.51 -0.50 8.37
N GLY A 40 0.83 -0.65 9.65
CA GLY A 40 2.01 -0.02 10.24
C GLY A 40 3.33 -0.47 9.61
N ILE A 41 3.43 -1.74 9.19
CA ILE A 41 4.59 -2.25 8.45
C ILE A 41 4.72 -1.55 7.09
N LEU A 42 3.63 -1.41 6.33
CA LEU A 42 3.63 -0.72 5.03
C LEU A 42 3.98 0.76 5.18
N GLU A 43 3.43 1.45 6.18
CA GLU A 43 3.77 2.84 6.48
C GLU A 43 5.26 3.00 6.82
N SER A 44 5.82 2.09 7.63
CA SER A 44 7.26 2.07 7.94
C SER A 44 8.13 1.77 6.71
N GLN A 45 7.67 0.90 5.80
CA GLN A 45 8.36 0.63 4.54
C GLN A 45 8.44 1.89 3.67
N ILE A 46 7.38 2.68 3.56
CA ILE A 46 7.41 3.95 2.80
C ILE A 46 8.49 4.89 3.35
N VAL A 47 8.52 5.08 4.66
CA VAL A 47 9.52 5.93 5.32
C VAL A 47 10.93 5.40 5.06
N THR A 48 11.13 4.09 5.16
CA THR A 48 12.42 3.44 4.90
C THR A 48 12.87 3.65 3.45
N LEU A 49 11.98 3.47 2.47
CA LEU A 49 12.28 3.69 1.05
C LEU A 49 12.69 5.15 0.78
N GLN A 50 12.06 6.11 1.48
CA GLN A 50 12.39 7.52 1.37
C GLN A 50 13.76 7.82 1.99
N LEU A 51 14.04 7.34 3.21
CA LEU A 51 15.32 7.54 3.90
C LEU A 51 16.50 6.93 3.14
N CYS A 52 16.30 5.76 2.55
CA CYS A 52 17.30 5.09 1.70
C CYS A 52 17.46 5.74 0.31
N GLY A 53 16.69 6.79 -0.01
CA GLY A 53 16.74 7.47 -1.30
C GLY A 53 16.31 6.58 -2.47
N VAL A 54 15.48 5.56 -2.21
CA VAL A 54 14.84 4.73 -3.24
C VAL A 54 13.72 5.52 -3.91
N ILE A 55 12.94 6.24 -3.11
CA ILE A 55 11.88 7.16 -3.56
C ILE A 55 12.15 8.58 -3.09
N THR A 56 11.54 9.55 -3.78
CA THR A 56 11.53 10.95 -3.33
C THR A 56 10.43 11.17 -2.29
N SER A 57 10.43 12.33 -1.63
CA SER A 57 9.33 12.73 -0.74
C SER A 57 7.97 12.74 -1.46
N GLN A 58 7.94 13.15 -2.74
CA GLN A 58 6.73 13.08 -3.55
C GLN A 58 6.33 11.62 -3.84
N GLY A 59 7.30 10.74 -4.05
CA GLY A 59 7.06 9.30 -4.17
C GLY A 59 6.43 8.71 -2.91
N ALA A 60 6.92 9.09 -1.73
CA ALA A 60 6.35 8.65 -0.45
C ALA A 60 4.89 9.09 -0.29
N VAL A 61 4.58 10.36 -0.61
CA VAL A 61 3.20 10.86 -0.61
C VAL A 61 2.31 10.05 -1.55
N LYS A 62 2.78 9.73 -2.77
CA LYS A 62 2.01 8.91 -3.72
C LYS A 62 1.72 7.52 -3.16
N LEU A 63 2.68 6.88 -2.50
CA LEU A 63 2.47 5.56 -1.90
C LEU A 63 1.47 5.62 -0.73
N HIS A 64 1.54 6.64 0.14
CA HIS A 64 0.55 6.83 1.20
C HIS A 64 -0.86 7.09 0.65
N VAL A 65 -0.99 7.88 -0.41
CA VAL A 65 -2.27 8.11 -1.10
C VAL A 65 -2.82 6.81 -1.67
N CYS A 66 -1.99 6.04 -2.39
CA CYS A 66 -2.36 4.74 -2.94
C CYS A 66 -2.84 3.75 -1.87
N MET A 67 -2.16 3.66 -0.73
CA MET A 67 -2.63 2.88 0.42
C MET A 67 -3.99 3.35 0.93
N GLY A 68 -4.20 4.66 1.03
CA GLY A 68 -5.47 5.25 1.46
C GLY A 68 -6.62 4.98 0.49
N ASP A 69 -6.35 5.06 -0.82
CA ASP A 69 -7.31 4.73 -1.88
C ASP A 69 -7.70 3.25 -1.83
N ALA A 70 -6.71 2.36 -1.76
CA ALA A 70 -6.96 0.92 -1.71
C ALA A 70 -7.75 0.50 -0.47
N ARG A 71 -7.53 1.17 0.67
CA ARG A 71 -8.37 1.00 1.88
C ARG A 71 -9.82 1.43 1.62
N ARG A 72 -10.03 2.62 1.06
CA ARG A 72 -11.37 3.15 0.78
C ARG A 72 -12.14 2.25 -0.19
N GLU A 73 -11.50 1.78 -1.24
CA GLU A 73 -12.10 0.86 -2.20
C GLU A 73 -12.54 -0.44 -1.53
N LYS A 74 -11.68 -1.02 -0.71
CA LYS A 74 -12.02 -2.21 0.07
C LYS A 74 -13.18 -2.00 1.03
N ASP A 75 -13.21 -0.87 1.73
CA ASP A 75 -14.30 -0.53 2.65
C ASP A 75 -15.64 -0.37 1.89
N ALA A 76 -15.61 0.22 0.68
CA ALA A 76 -16.77 0.33 -0.18
C ALA A 76 -17.30 -1.04 -0.63
N VAL A 77 -16.41 -1.97 -1.01
CA VAL A 77 -16.77 -3.35 -1.36
C VAL A 77 -17.38 -4.08 -0.15
N ALA A 78 -16.77 -3.96 1.02
CA ALA A 78 -17.28 -4.57 2.25
C ALA A 78 -18.66 -4.01 2.66
N ALA A 79 -18.89 -2.71 2.47
CA ALA A 79 -20.20 -2.08 2.70
C ALA A 79 -21.26 -2.59 1.72
N GLY A 80 -20.92 -2.73 0.43
CA GLY A 80 -21.82 -3.32 -0.57
C GLY A 80 -22.26 -4.75 -0.22
N GLN A 81 -21.31 -5.60 0.20
CA GLN A 81 -21.60 -6.97 0.63
C GLN A 81 -22.48 -7.05 1.88
N LYS A 82 -22.28 -6.17 2.87
CA LYS A 82 -23.16 -6.07 4.05
C LYS A 82 -24.60 -5.69 3.68
N THR A 83 -24.77 -4.87 2.64
CA THR A 83 -26.09 -4.39 2.21
C THR A 83 -26.86 -5.48 1.45
N GLU A 84 -26.17 -6.32 0.68
CA GLU A 84 -26.75 -7.50 0.02
C GLU A 84 -27.18 -8.57 1.03
N GLY A 85 -26.36 -8.84 2.05
CA GLY A 85 -26.69 -9.81 3.11
C GLY A 85 -27.91 -9.42 3.95
N LEU A 86 -28.23 -8.12 4.05
CA LEU A 86 -29.41 -7.63 4.76
C LEU A 86 -30.71 -7.71 3.93
N LYS A 87 -30.63 -7.89 2.61
CA LYS A 87 -31.80 -7.96 1.72
C LYS A 87 -32.42 -9.37 1.59
N LEU A 88 -31.86 -10.35 2.28
CA LEU A 88 -32.34 -11.74 2.30
C LEU A 88 -33.07 -12.05 3.62
N VAL A 89 -34.15 -11.32 3.93
CA VAL A 89 -35.18 -11.72 4.91
C VAL A 89 -36.54 -11.19 4.43
#